data_AF-A0A2E6WTG4-F1
#
_entry.id   AF-A0A2E6WTG4-F1
#
_cell.length_a   1.000
_cell.length_b   1.000
_cell.length_c   1.000
_cell.angle_alpha   90.00
_cell.angle_beta   90.00
_cell.angle_gamma   90.00
#
_symmetry.space_group_name_H-M   'P 1'
#
loop_
_entity.id
_entity.type
_entity.pdbx_description
1 polymer ?
#
loop_
_entity_poly.entity_id
_entity_poly.type
_entity_poly.pdbx_seq_one_letter_code
_entity_poly.pdbx_strand_id
1 'polypeptide(L)' 'MINNKNKLEQILLKWIYQQRICNECETRIRFGDIECPHCGLDLEESIDEWIIPLANQISSLENSK' A
#
# COMPACT_ATOMS: atom_id res chain seq x y z
N MET A 1 -1.55 10.57 24.54
CA MET A 1 -2.58 10.97 23.54
C MET A 1 -1.95 10.83 22.17
N ILE A 2 -2.43 9.90 21.33
CA ILE A 2 -1.90 9.74 19.97
C ILE A 2 -2.54 10.84 19.11
N ASN A 3 -1.73 11.78 18.63
CA ASN A 3 -2.17 12.85 17.72
C ASN A 3 -2.52 12.24 16.34
N ASN A 4 -3.48 12.81 15.61
CA ASN A 4 -3.90 12.33 14.30
C ASN A 4 -2.76 12.29 13.27
N LYS A 5 -1.77 13.19 13.40
CA LYS A 5 -0.53 13.15 12.60
C LYS A 5 0.24 11.85 12.81
N ASN A 6 0.40 11.42 14.06
CA ASN A 6 1.08 10.18 14.41
C ASN A 6 0.31 8.93 13.93
N LYS A 7 -1.03 9.03 13.78
CA LYS A 7 -1.86 7.93 13.29
C LYS A 7 -1.78 7.79 11.77
N LEU A 8 -1.76 8.90 11.03
CA LEU A 8 -1.49 8.90 9.60
C LEU A 8 -0.10 8.34 9.28
N GLU A 9 0.94 8.80 9.99
CA GLU A 9 2.30 8.30 9.84
C GLU A 9 2.37 6.78 10.07
N GLN A 10 1.72 6.26 11.12
CA GLN A 10 1.66 4.82 11.37
C GLN A 10 0.95 4.03 10.26
N ILE A 11 -0.14 4.56 9.70
CA ILE A 11 -0.84 3.91 8.58
C ILE A 11 0.08 3.87 7.36
N LEU A 12 0.65 5.02 6.96
CA LEU A 12 1.53 5.09 5.79
C LEU A 12 2.73 4.15 5.92
N LEU A 13 3.40 4.14 7.07
CA LEU A 13 4.54 3.25 7.33
C LEU A 13 4.14 1.77 7.20
N LYS A 14 3.00 1.38 7.77
CA LYS A 14 2.50 0.01 7.66
C LYS A 14 2.32 -0.43 6.21
N TRP A 15 1.77 0.44 5.37
CA TRP A 15 1.51 0.14 3.96
C TRP A 15 2.79 0.12 3.12
N ILE A 16 3.69 1.09 3.30
CA ILE A 16 4.97 1.15 2.57
C ILE A 16 5.86 -0.07 2.88
N TYR A 17 5.86 -0.55 4.12
CA TYR A 17 6.68 -1.70 4.53
C TYR A 17 6.01 -3.06 4.30
N GLN A 18 4.75 -3.10 3.85
CA GLN A 18 4.05 -4.35 3.59
C GLN A 18 4.80 -5.16 2.53
N GLN A 19 5.23 -6.37 2.90
CA GLN A 19 5.89 -7.28 1.96
C GLN A 19 4.85 -7.94 1.07
N ARG A 20 5.00 -7.79 -0.24
CA ARG A 20 4.22 -8.50 -1.25
C ARG A 20 5.14 -9.23 -2.21
N ILE A 21 4.62 -10.29 -2.80
CA ILE A 21 5.34 -11.13 -3.74
C ILE A 21 4.57 -11.17 -5.05
N CYS A 22 5.30 -11.23 -6.17
CA CYS A 22 4.73 -11.45 -7.48
C CYS A 22 4.10 -12.85 -7.52
N ASN A 23 2.86 -12.96 -8.00
CA ASN A 23 2.17 -14.25 -8.07
C ASN A 23 2.76 -15.18 -9.14
N GLU A 24 3.54 -14.65 -10.09
CA GLU A 24 4.15 -15.43 -11.17
C GLU A 24 5.59 -15.89 -10.88
N CYS A 25 6.40 -15.05 -10.22
CA CYS A 25 7.83 -15.32 -10.05
C CYS A 25 8.34 -15.10 -8.62
N GLU A 26 7.44 -14.91 -7.66
CA GLU A 26 7.71 -14.75 -6.22
C GLU A 26 8.60 -13.56 -5.85
N THR A 27 8.97 -12.74 -6.83
CA THR A 27 9.80 -11.57 -6.61
C THR A 27 9.09 -10.60 -5.68
N ARG A 28 9.83 -10.07 -4.71
CA ARG A 28 9.33 -9.06 -3.79
C ARG A 28 8.92 -7.80 -4.57
N ILE A 29 7.66 -7.42 -4.44
CA ILE A 29 7.11 -6.18 -5.00
C ILE A 29 7.14 -5.09 -3.92
N ARG A 30 7.55 -3.89 -4.29
CA ARG A 30 7.57 -2.70 -3.43
C ARG A 30 6.35 -1.84 -3.69
N PHE A 31 5.99 -1.02 -2.70
CA PHE A 31 4.94 -0.03 -2.86
C PHE A 31 5.25 0.90 -4.04
N GLY A 32 4.31 1.02 -4.99
CA GLY A 32 4.44 1.88 -6.17
C GLY A 32 5.00 1.18 -7.42
N ASP A 33 5.41 -0.09 -7.34
CA ASP A 33 5.75 -0.86 -8.53
C ASP A 33 4.48 -1.14 -9.36
N ILE A 34 4.45 -0.65 -10.60
CA ILE A 34 3.37 -0.91 -11.59
C ILE A 34 3.61 -2.18 -12.41
N GLU A 35 4.83 -2.68 -12.38
CA GLU A 35 5.27 -3.87 -13.09
C GLU A 35 6.25 -4.65 -12.20
N CYS A 36 6.25 -5.98 -12.28
CA CYS A 36 7.19 -6.80 -11.53
C CYS A 36 8.62 -6.54 -12.02
N PRO A 37 9.57 -6.15 -11.14
CA PRO A 37 10.93 -5.78 -11.55
C PRO A 37 11.78 -6.96 -12.03
N HIS A 38 11.26 -8.18 -11.97
CA HIS A 38 11.97 -9.39 -12.38
C HIS A 38 11.38 -10.04 -13.64
N CYS A 39 10.07 -10.26 -13.69
CA CYS A 39 9.43 -10.95 -14.82
C CYS A 39 8.63 -10.06 -15.76
N GLY A 40 8.45 -8.77 -15.42
CA GLY A 40 7.69 -7.83 -16.23
C GLY A 40 6.17 -8.02 -16.20
N LEU A 41 5.65 -8.78 -15.23
CA LEU A 41 4.21 -8.91 -15.03
C LEU A 41 3.61 -7.54 -14.70
N ASP A 42 2.56 -7.16 -15.41
CA ASP A 42 1.76 -5.97 -15.08
C ASP A 42 1.06 -6.16 -13.72
N LEU A 43 1.25 -5.20 -12.82
CA LEU A 43 0.70 -5.21 -11.47
C LEU A 43 -0.46 -4.22 -11.30
N GLU A 44 -0.93 -3.57 -12.36
CA GLU A 44 -1.97 -2.54 -12.29
C GLU A 44 -3.25 -3.04 -11.60
N GLU A 45 -3.73 -4.24 -11.94
CA GLU A 45 -4.88 -4.85 -11.24
C GLU A 45 -4.61 -5.10 -9.75
N SER A 46 -3.37 -5.43 -9.40
CA SER A 46 -2.95 -5.61 -8.00
C SER A 46 -2.80 -4.28 -7.25
N ILE A 47 -2.61 -3.16 -7.95
CA ILE A 47 -2.46 -1.83 -7.36
C ILE A 47 -3.79 -1.32 -6.80
N ASP A 48 -4.92 -1.61 -7.46
CA ASP A 48 -6.23 -1.20 -6.96
C ASP A 48 -6.53 -1.82 -5.59
N GLU A 49 -6.12 -3.07 -5.39
CA GLU A 49 -6.19 -3.74 -4.08
C GLU A 49 -5.34 -3.04 -2.99
N TRP A 50 -4.40 -2.17 -3.37
CA TRP A 50 -3.52 -1.46 -2.45
C TRP A 50 -4.03 -0.05 -2.18
N ILE A 51 -4.40 0.67 -3.23
CA ILE A 51 -4.77 2.07 -3.16
C ILE A 51 -6.12 2.21 -2.48
N ILE A 52 -7.11 1.37 -2.83
CA ILE A 52 -8.49 1.52 -2.34
C ILE A 52 -8.55 1.38 -0.81
N PRO A 53 -7.99 0.34 -0.18
CA PRO A 53 -8.10 0.20 1.28
C PRO A 53 -7.27 1.25 2.04
N LEU A 54 -6.11 1.67 1.50
CA LEU A 54 -5.31 2.76 2.07
C LEU A 54 -6.09 4.08 2.01
N ALA A 55 -6.67 4.42 0.86
CA ALA A 55 -7.48 5.62 0.68
C ALA A 55 -8.67 5.63 1.65
N ASN A 56 -9.40 4.51 1.76
CA ASN A 56 -10.52 4.38 2.71
C ASN A 56 -10.08 4.59 4.17
N GLN A 57 -8.90 4.10 4.56
CA GLN A 57 -8.35 4.32 5.90
C GLN A 57 -7.98 5.78 6.14
N ILE A 58 -7.37 6.44 5.17
CA ILE A 58 -7.00 7.87 5.25
C ILE A 58 -8.27 8.73 5.33
N SER A 59 -9.25 8.52 4.45
CA SER A 59 -10.52 9.27 4.47
C SER A 59 -11.27 9.08 5.79
N SER A 60 -11.26 7.88 6.35
CA SER A 60 -11.88 7.61 7.66
C SER A 60 -11.20 8.36 8.80
N LEU A 61 -9.88 8.59 8.73
CA LEU A 61 -9.17 9.43 9.71
C LEU A 61 -9.53 10.91 9.59
N GLU A 62 -9.75 11.41 8.37
CA GLU A 62 -10.11 12.81 8.14
C GLU A 62 -11.54 13.11 8.60
N ASN A 63 -12.47 12.18 8.38
CA ASN A 63 -13.87 12.28 8.82
C ASN A 63 -14.09 12.04 10.32
N SER A 64 -13.04 11.67 11.06
CA SER A 64 -13.07 11.50 12.53
C SER A 64 -12.62 12.76 13.30
N LYS A 65 -12.45 13.89 12.61
CA LYS A 65 -12.17 15.22 13.19
C LYS A 65 -13.46 15.99 13.42
#